data_AF-A0A3M1AXJ8-F1
#
_entry.id   AF-A0A3M1AXJ8-F1
#
_cell.length_a   1.000
_cell.length_b   1.000
_cell.length_c   1.000
_cell.angle_alpha   90.00
_cell.angle_beta   90.00
_cell.angle_gamma   90.00
#
_symmetry.space_group_name_H-M   'P 1'
#
loop_
_entity.id
_entity.type
_entity.pdbx_description
1 polymer ?
#
loop_
_entity_poly.entity_id
_entity_poly.type
_entity_poly.pdbx_seq_one_letter_code
_entity_poly.pdbx_strand_id
1 'polypeptide(L)' 'RFVICHAAAHQVAEDFAAALKRDFEVADVPVLEISPVLGAHAGPGTVAISFYGEQGNHA' A
#
# COMPACT_ATOMS: atom_id res chain seq x y z
N ARG A 1 0.13 8.03 -7.27
CA ARG A 1 -0.62 7.91 -5.97
C ARG A 1 -0.38 6.54 -5.39
N PHE A 2 -0.10 6.41 -4.10
CA PHE A 2 0.15 5.13 -3.42
C PHE A 2 -1.00 4.76 -2.48
N VAL A 3 -1.19 3.46 -2.27
CA VAL A 3 -2.04 2.88 -1.22
C VAL A 3 -1.34 1.63 -0.69
N ILE A 4 -1.39 1.42 0.62
CA ILE A 4 -0.90 0.19 1.24
C ILE A 4 -2.06 -0.56 1.85
N CYS A 5 -2.08 -1.87 1.64
CA CYS A 5 -3.05 -2.76 2.28
C CYS A 5 -2.35 -3.86 3.07
N HIS A 6 -2.97 -4.37 4.15
CA HIS A 6 -2.40 -5.44 4.97
C HIS A 6 -3.40 -6.48 5.45
N ALA A 7 -2.92 -7.68 5.78
CA ALA A 7 -3.66 -8.74 6.47
C ALA A 7 -3.04 -8.98 7.86
N ALA A 8 -3.65 -8.47 8.93
CA ALA A 8 -3.13 -8.58 10.30
C ALA A 8 -1.65 -8.14 10.46
N ALA A 9 -1.21 -7.13 9.71
CA ALA A 9 0.19 -6.66 9.65
C ALA A 9 0.30 -5.13 9.65
N HIS A 10 -0.50 -4.47 10.50
CA HIS A 10 -0.66 -3.01 10.50
C HIS A 10 0.67 -2.25 10.69
N GLN A 11 1.48 -2.62 11.67
CA GLN A 11 2.75 -1.94 11.95
C GLN A 11 3.71 -1.99 10.75
N VAL A 12 3.83 -3.16 10.10
CA VAL A 12 4.69 -3.32 8.93
C VAL A 12 4.19 -2.45 7.77
N ALA A 13 2.87 -2.33 7.62
CA ALA A 13 2.27 -1.45 6.61
C ALA A 13 2.56 0.03 6.86
N GLU A 14 2.51 0.49 8.11
CA GLU A 14 2.90 1.86 8.50
C GLU A 14 4.38 2.13 8.25
N ASP A 15 5.25 1.16 8.51
CA ASP A 15 6.70 1.29 8.24
C ASP A 15 6.96 1.47 6.73
N PHE A 16 6.25 0.72 5.88
CA PHE A 16 6.29 0.92 4.43
C PHE A 16 5.69 2.27 4.01
N ALA A 17 4.61 2.73 4.64
CA ALA A 17 4.02 4.03 4.34
C ALA A 17 5.01 5.17 4.64
N ALA A 18 5.71 5.09 5.77
CA ALA A 18 6.76 6.05 6.13
C ALA A 18 7.92 6.04 5.14
N ALA A 19 8.36 4.85 4.70
CA ALA A 19 9.39 4.71 3.67
C ALA A 19 8.96 5.35 2.34
N LEU A 20 7.73 5.08 1.87
CA LEU A 20 7.21 5.68 0.63
C LEU A 20 7.08 7.21 0.73
N LYS A 21 6.59 7.73 1.86
CA LYS A 21 6.49 9.18 2.10
C LYS A 21 7.86 9.86 2.01
N ARG A 22 8.89 9.25 2.60
CA ARG A 22 10.27 9.76 2.57
C ARG A 22 10.89 9.64 1.18
N ASP A 23 10.79 8.48 0.54
CA ASP A 23 11.56 8.16 -0.65
C ASP A 23 10.95 8.74 -1.94
N PHE A 24 9.64 9.01 -1.94
CA PHE A 24 8.92 9.59 -3.08
C PHE A 24 8.36 11.00 -2.81
N GLU A 25 8.67 11.59 -1.65
CA GLU A 25 8.22 12.93 -1.25
C GLU A 25 6.69 13.12 -1.35
N VAL A 26 5.92 12.05 -1.07
CA VAL A 26 4.45 12.08 -1.10
C VAL A 26 3.88 12.41 0.27
N ALA A 27 2.85 13.27 0.29
CA ALA A 27 2.26 13.75 1.55
C ALA A 27 1.38 12.69 2.25
N ASP A 28 0.65 11.87 1.49
CA ASP A 28 -0.29 10.89 2.04
C ASP A 28 -0.18 9.53 1.35
N VAL A 29 -0.23 8.48 2.17
CA VAL A 29 -0.19 7.07 1.78
C VAL A 29 -1.19 6.35 2.70
N PRO A 30 -2.42 6.11 2.24
CA PRO A 30 -3.42 5.40 3.03
C PRO A 30 -2.99 3.97 3.35
N VAL A 31 -3.21 3.56 4.60
CA VAL A 31 -3.00 2.19 5.07
C VAL A 31 -4.37 1.57 5.38
N LEU A 32 -4.68 0.44 4.73
CA LEU A 32 -5.98 -0.22 4.80
C LEU A 32 -5.84 -1.69 5.20
N GLU A 33 -6.76 -2.20 6.01
CA GLU A 33 -6.87 -3.64 6.20
C GLU A 33 -7.62 -4.28 5.02
N ILE A 34 -7.13 -5.41 4.50
CA ILE A 34 -7.78 -6.12 3.39
C ILE A 34 -9.02 -6.88 3.86
N SER A 35 -9.94 -7.11 2.93
CA SER A 35 -11.12 -7.92 3.22
C SER A 35 -10.73 -9.38 3.53
N PRO A 36 -11.56 -10.11 4.30
CA PRO A 36 -11.31 -11.52 4.61
C PRO A 36 -11.13 -12.42 3.38
N VAL A 37 -11.78 -12.11 2.26
CA VAL A 37 -11.65 -12.88 1.01
C VAL A 37 -10.23 -12.80 0.45
N LEU A 38 -9.62 -11.60 0.45
CA LEU A 38 -8.23 -11.42 0.03
C LEU A 38 -7.28 -12.03 1.06
N GLY A 39 -7.56 -11.85 2.35
CA GLY A 39 -6.78 -12.42 3.44
C GLY A 39 -6.74 -13.94 3.45
N ALA A 40 -7.84 -14.61 3.08
CA ALA A 40 -7.91 -16.07 2.99
C ALA A 40 -6.99 -16.65 1.90
N HIS A 41 -6.60 -15.84 0.91
CA HIS A 41 -5.73 -16.29 -0.19
C HIS A 41 -4.27 -15.91 0.03
N ALA A 42 -4.02 -14.69 0.50
CA ALA A 42 -2.65 -14.19 0.71
C ALA A 42 -2.05 -14.65 2.06
N GLY A 43 -2.90 -14.84 3.07
CA GLY A 43 -2.50 -15.25 4.41
C GLY A 43 -2.18 -14.06 5.35
N PRO A 44 -2.27 -14.27 6.68
CA PRO A 44 -1.86 -13.28 7.68
C PRO A 44 -0.38 -12.90 7.53
N GLY A 45 -0.04 -11.64 7.80
CA GLY A 45 1.31 -11.11 7.60
C GLY A 45 1.54 -10.45 6.24
N THR A 46 0.61 -10.60 5.29
CA THR A 46 0.71 -9.98 3.97
C THR A 46 0.63 -8.46 4.05
N VAL A 47 1.50 -7.78 3.30
CA VAL A 47 1.41 -6.36 2.99
C VAL A 47 1.51 -6.17 1.48
N ALA A 48 0.66 -5.31 0.92
CA ALA A 48 0.63 -4.99 -0.50
C ALA A 48 0.79 -3.47 -0.70
N ILE A 49 1.61 -3.08 -1.67
CA ILE A 49 1.78 -1.68 -2.10
C ILE A 49 1.20 -1.56 -3.49
N SER A 50 0.23 -0.66 -3.66
CA SER A 50 -0.39 -0.36 -4.95
C SER A 50 -0.08 1.08 -5.33
N PHE A 51 0.12 1.32 -6.62
CA PHE A 51 0.30 2.66 -7.14
C PHE A 51 -0.46 2.86 -8.45
N TYR A 52 -0.98 4.07 -8.62
CA TYR A 52 -1.49 4.54 -9.89
C TYR A 52 -0.53 5.61 -10.40
N GLY A 53 0.15 5.29 -11.51
CA GLY A 53 0.97 6.24 -12.26
C GLY A 53 0.10 7.07 -13.22
N GLU A 54 0.54 8.25 -13.59
CA GLU A 54 -0.12 8.99 -14.67
C GLU A 54 0.29 8.38 -16.01
N GLN A 55 -0.70 8.04 -16.85
CA GLN A 55 -0.43 7.76 -18.26
C GLN A 55 0.01 9.08 -18.91
N GLY A 56 1.28 9.17 -19.29
CA GLY A 56 1.75 10.27 -20.13
C GLY A 56 0.91 10.29 -21.41
N ASN A 57 0.27 11.42 -21.69
CA ASN A 57 -0.36 11.68 -22.98
C ASN A 57 0.75 11.77 -24.03
N HIS A 58 1.06 10.65 -24.68
CA HIS A 58 1.82 10.64 -25.91
C HIS A 58 0.90 11.17 -27.02
N ALA A 59 0.85 12.49 -27.17
CA ALA A 59 0.36 13.18 -28.36
C ALA A 59 1.55 13.61 -29.23
#